data_AF-A0A0P0CMZ7-F1
#
_entry.id   AF-A0A0P0CMZ7-F1
#
_cell.length_a   1.000
_cell.length_b   1.000
_cell.length_c   1.000
_cell.angle_alpha   90.00
_cell.angle_beta   90.00
_cell.angle_gamma   90.00
#
_symmetry.space_group_name_H-M   'P 1'
#
loop_
_entity.id
_entity.type
_entity.pdbx_description
1 polymer ?
#
loop_
_entity_poly.entity_id
_entity_poly.type
_entity_poly.pdbx_seq_one_letter_code
_entity_poly.pdbx_strand_id
1 'polypeptide(L)'
;MPVILEKTGYSPTLLPFYQEKIKWLQQELRPHREALMQHPLYESIYDLADLRVFMEHHIFAVWDFMSLLKSLQRHLTCVDVPWTPHGSPANRRLINEIVLEEETDVDPEGNPISHFELYVRAMEECGADTRLIHELLAGVQHGKSIFTQLETLSLPGHTKEFVTHTFKTIQASQPHRIAASFTFGREDVIPDMFRCLIGDLNRRYPGTLDTFQYYMDRHIQLDDEVHSPLAMKMVAELCGEDKHKWEECRQEAVACQKMRLHLWDGILASIRRH
;
A
#
# COMPACT_ATOMS: atom_id res chain seq x y z
N MET A 1 6.61 9.76 -28.52
CA MET A 1 7.21 8.42 -28.77
C MET A 1 6.95 7.61 -27.52
N PRO A 2 6.27 6.45 -27.59
CA PRO A 2 6.12 5.60 -26.42
C PRO A 2 7.52 5.09 -26.06
N VAL A 3 7.98 5.43 -24.86
CA VAL A 3 9.17 4.82 -24.28
C VAL A 3 8.74 3.41 -23.91
N ILE A 4 9.02 2.45 -24.78
CA ILE A 4 9.04 1.05 -24.39
C ILE A 4 10.17 0.96 -23.36
N LEU A 5 9.80 0.87 -22.08
CA LEU A 5 10.74 0.53 -21.02
C LEU A 5 11.19 -0.91 -21.30
N GLU A 6 12.26 -1.07 -22.07
CA GLU A 6 13.03 -2.30 -22.06
C GLU A 6 13.37 -2.59 -20.60
N LYS A 7 12.88 -3.72 -20.06
CA LYS A 7 13.23 -4.23 -18.74
C LYS A 7 14.76 -4.26 -18.65
N THR A 8 15.36 -3.24 -18.05
CA THR A 8 16.81 -3.16 -17.90
C THR A 8 17.23 -4.33 -17.03
N GLY A 9 18.08 -5.21 -17.56
CA GLY A 9 18.60 -6.43 -16.92
C GLY A 9 19.54 -6.17 -15.74
N TYR A 10 19.22 -5.20 -14.88
CA TYR A 10 19.91 -4.95 -13.63
C TYR A 10 19.38 -5.92 -12.59
N SER A 11 19.98 -7.11 -12.50
CA SER A 11 19.83 -7.99 -11.35
C SER A 11 21.16 -8.05 -10.60
N PRO A 12 21.43 -7.12 -9.66
CA PRO A 12 22.61 -7.24 -8.83
C PRO A 12 22.20 -8.16 -7.71
N THR A 13 22.60 -9.42 -7.85
CA THR A 13 22.53 -10.43 -6.80
C THR A 13 22.95 -9.79 -5.48
N LEU A 14 22.05 -9.82 -4.49
CA LEU A 14 22.34 -9.36 -3.14
C LEU A 14 23.57 -10.08 -2.60
N LEU A 15 24.40 -9.38 -1.82
CA LEU A 15 25.50 -10.02 -1.09
C LEU A 15 24.94 -11.15 -0.20
N PRO A 16 25.69 -12.25 0.02
CA PRO A 16 25.19 -13.40 0.79
C PRO A 16 24.64 -13.02 2.17
N PHE A 17 25.31 -12.09 2.87
CA PHE A 17 24.84 -11.58 4.16
C PHE A 17 23.43 -10.94 4.07
N TYR A 18 23.17 -10.15 3.04
CA TYR A 18 21.85 -9.53 2.83
C TYR A 18 20.79 -10.56 2.47
N GLN A 19 21.14 -11.59 1.68
CA GLN A 19 20.24 -12.69 1.37
C GLN A 19 19.84 -13.45 2.64
N GLU A 20 20.80 -13.76 3.51
CA GLU A 20 20.54 -14.41 4.80
C GLU A 20 19.66 -13.56 5.72
N LYS A 21 19.90 -12.25 5.77
CA LYS A 21 19.10 -11.32 6.60
C LYS A 21 17.67 -11.16 6.10
N ILE A 22 17.47 -11.04 4.79
CA ILE A 22 16.12 -11.01 4.21
C ILE A 22 15.40 -12.34 4.46
N LYS A 23 16.09 -13.48 4.29
CA LYS A 23 15.51 -14.79 4.58
C LYS A 23 15.12 -14.94 6.06
N TRP A 24 15.97 -14.48 6.98
CA TRP A 24 15.64 -14.44 8.41
C TRP A 24 14.40 -13.60 8.67
N LEU A 25 14.33 -12.39 8.12
CA LEU A 25 13.18 -11.50 8.27
C LEU A 25 11.89 -12.13 7.72
N GLN A 26 11.95 -12.75 6.54
CA GLN A 26 10.81 -13.47 5.95
C GLN A 26 10.34 -14.63 6.85
N GLN A 27 11.26 -15.35 7.49
CA GLN A 27 10.91 -16.43 8.43
C GLN A 27 10.21 -15.90 9.67
N GLU A 28 10.67 -14.77 10.22
CA GLU A 28 10.03 -14.10 11.36
C GLU A 28 8.62 -13.60 11.03
N LEU A 29 8.40 -13.15 9.80
CA LEU A 29 7.11 -12.62 9.35
C LEU A 29 6.13 -13.72 8.90
N ARG A 30 6.61 -14.95 8.65
CA ARG A 30 5.79 -16.04 8.11
C ARG A 30 4.48 -16.28 8.90
N PRO A 31 4.47 -16.37 10.24
CA PRO A 31 3.22 -16.65 10.98
C PRO A 31 2.15 -15.55 10.79
N HIS A 32 2.59 -14.30 10.67
CA HIS A 32 1.72 -13.16 10.47
C HIS A 32 1.20 -13.08 9.03
N ARG A 33 2.06 -13.40 8.05
CA ARG A 33 1.67 -13.55 6.64
C ARG A 33 0.66 -14.68 6.46
N GLU A 34 0.87 -15.83 7.09
CA GLU A 34 -0.07 -16.96 7.06
C GLU A 34 -1.44 -16.56 7.62
N ALA A 35 -1.47 -15.82 8.73
CA ALA A 35 -2.71 -15.31 9.31
C ALA A 35 -3.45 -14.36 8.38
N LEU A 36 -2.74 -13.48 7.66
CA LEU A 36 -3.34 -12.61 6.64
C LEU A 36 -3.91 -13.44 5.48
N MET A 37 -3.13 -14.39 4.95
CA MET A 37 -3.58 -15.24 3.83
C MET A 37 -4.81 -16.10 4.17
N GLN A 38 -4.95 -16.50 5.43
CA GLN A 38 -6.07 -17.32 5.91
C GLN A 38 -7.23 -16.48 6.47
N HIS A 39 -7.13 -15.15 6.42
CA HIS A 39 -8.14 -14.29 7.00
C HIS A 39 -9.45 -14.35 6.19
N PRO A 40 -10.62 -14.54 6.82
CA PRO A 40 -11.88 -14.78 6.11
C PRO A 40 -12.51 -13.52 5.50
N LEU A 41 -11.80 -12.39 5.47
CA LEU A 41 -12.37 -11.09 5.06
C LEU A 41 -12.87 -11.13 3.62
N TYR A 42 -12.01 -11.53 2.69
CA TYR A 42 -12.36 -11.57 1.27
C TYR A 42 -13.48 -12.59 0.98
N GLU A 43 -13.48 -13.73 1.67
CA GLU A 43 -14.51 -14.77 1.54
C GLU A 43 -15.88 -14.33 2.08
N SER A 44 -15.88 -13.33 2.96
CA SER A 44 -17.11 -12.81 3.59
C SER A 44 -17.78 -11.70 2.79
N ILE A 45 -17.18 -11.24 1.69
CA ILE A 45 -17.78 -10.25 0.79
C ILE A 45 -18.59 -11.02 -0.26
N TYR A 46 -19.92 -10.83 -0.28
CA TYR A 46 -20.80 -11.59 -1.20
C TYR A 46 -21.55 -10.70 -2.19
N ASP A 47 -21.90 -9.49 -1.78
CA ASP A 47 -22.68 -8.55 -2.57
C ASP A 47 -22.06 -7.13 -2.60
N LEU A 48 -22.74 -6.21 -3.30
CA LEU A 48 -22.30 -4.82 -3.40
C LEU A 48 -22.34 -4.09 -2.05
N ALA A 49 -23.24 -4.47 -1.14
CA ALA A 49 -23.31 -3.81 0.16
C ALA A 49 -22.09 -4.16 1.01
N ASP A 50 -21.67 -5.42 1.01
CA ASP A 50 -20.45 -5.85 1.70
C ASP A 50 -19.20 -5.21 1.08
N LEU A 51 -19.16 -5.13 -0.26
CA LEU A 51 -18.06 -4.50 -0.98
C LEU A 51 -17.93 -3.01 -0.65
N ARG A 52 -19.04 -2.27 -0.59
CA ARG A 52 -19.03 -0.85 -0.19
C ARG A 52 -18.44 -0.69 1.21
N VAL A 53 -18.88 -1.50 2.17
CA VAL A 53 -18.32 -1.49 3.54
C VAL A 53 -16.82 -1.75 3.51
N PHE A 54 -16.35 -2.74 2.74
CA PHE A 54 -14.92 -2.98 2.58
C PHE A 54 -14.19 -1.75 2.05
N MET A 55 -14.68 -1.14 0.96
CA MET A 55 -14.03 0.01 0.31
C MET A 55 -14.00 1.25 1.20
N GLU A 56 -15.08 1.54 1.92
CA GLU A 56 -15.21 2.68 2.86
C GLU A 56 -14.17 2.65 3.98
N HIS A 57 -13.72 1.45 4.37
CA HIS A 57 -12.65 1.30 5.37
C HIS A 57 -11.27 1.20 4.71
N HIS A 58 -11.16 0.48 3.59
CA HIS A 58 -9.90 0.19 2.92
C HIS A 58 -9.28 1.41 2.24
N ILE A 59 -10.09 2.38 1.81
CA ILE A 59 -9.61 3.61 1.16
C ILE A 59 -8.56 4.37 1.98
N PHE A 60 -8.62 4.29 3.32
CA PHE A 60 -7.61 4.90 4.19
C PHE A 60 -6.25 4.22 4.10
N ALA A 61 -6.22 2.90 3.82
CA ALA A 61 -4.98 2.17 3.58
C ALA A 61 -4.42 2.43 2.17
N VAL A 62 -5.30 2.59 1.17
CA VAL A 62 -4.90 3.03 -0.18
C VAL A 62 -4.25 4.42 -0.11
N TRP A 63 -4.87 5.33 0.64
CA TRP A 63 -4.37 6.69 0.82
C TRP A 63 -3.07 6.76 1.65
N ASP A 64 -2.99 6.06 2.78
CA ASP A 64 -1.82 6.15 3.66
C ASP A 64 -0.56 5.52 3.05
N PHE A 65 -0.72 4.57 2.12
CA PHE A 65 0.35 4.01 1.31
C PHE A 65 1.09 5.09 0.52
N MET A 66 0.35 6.03 -0.10
CA MET A 66 0.97 7.17 -0.79
C MET A 66 1.82 8.02 0.15
N SER A 67 1.45 8.12 1.43
CA SER A 67 2.26 8.84 2.43
C SER A 67 3.56 8.11 2.76
N LEU A 68 3.56 6.78 2.83
CA LEU A 68 4.79 5.98 2.95
C LEU A 68 5.69 6.17 1.72
N LEU A 69 5.11 6.06 0.52
CA LEU A 69 5.82 6.25 -0.74
C LEU A 69 6.47 7.63 -0.81
N LYS A 70 5.73 8.69 -0.47
CA LYS A 70 6.26 10.06 -0.45
C LYS A 70 7.34 10.26 0.60
N SER A 71 7.22 9.61 1.76
CA SER A 71 8.27 9.63 2.78
C SER A 71 9.55 8.96 2.27
N LEU A 72 9.44 7.82 1.60
CA LEU A 72 10.58 7.17 0.95
C LEU A 72 11.15 8.02 -0.19
N GLN A 73 10.32 8.66 -1.01
CA GLN A 73 10.77 9.57 -2.06
C GLN A 73 11.60 10.70 -1.48
N ARG A 74 11.18 11.30 -0.37
CA ARG A 74 11.94 12.35 0.33
C ARG A 74 13.25 11.86 0.92
N HIS A 75 13.30 10.63 1.46
CA HIS A 75 14.52 10.09 2.05
C HIS A 75 15.51 9.55 1.02
N LEU A 76 15.02 8.97 -0.07
CA LEU A 76 15.80 8.18 -1.01
C LEU A 76 16.03 8.90 -2.34
N THR A 77 15.27 9.95 -2.64
CA THR A 77 15.40 10.81 -3.83
C THR A 77 15.44 12.30 -3.46
N CYS A 78 15.78 13.17 -4.40
CA CYS A 78 15.79 14.61 -4.15
C CYS A 78 14.51 15.24 -4.69
N VAL A 79 13.72 15.81 -3.79
CA VAL A 79 12.51 16.61 -4.12
C VAL A 79 12.67 18.09 -3.73
N ASP A 80 13.86 18.47 -3.28
CA ASP A 80 14.19 19.83 -2.84
C ASP A 80 14.95 20.61 -3.92
N VAL A 81 14.96 21.94 -3.79
CA VAL A 81 15.74 22.85 -4.63
C VAL A 81 16.79 23.62 -3.79
N PRO A 82 18.05 23.74 -4.25
CA PRO A 82 18.59 23.22 -5.52
C PRO A 82 18.73 21.68 -5.52
N TRP A 83 18.50 21.07 -6.69
CA TRP A 83 18.56 19.63 -6.86
C TRP A 83 20.01 19.10 -6.77
N THR A 84 20.19 18.01 -6.02
CA THR A 84 21.44 17.25 -5.99
C THR A 84 21.16 15.75 -5.88
N PRO A 85 21.92 14.87 -6.55
CA PRO A 85 21.78 13.43 -6.38
C PRO A 85 22.29 12.99 -4.99
N HIS A 86 21.54 12.14 -4.29
CA HIS A 86 22.00 11.52 -3.05
C HIS A 86 21.56 10.05 -2.97
N GLY A 87 22.24 9.27 -2.11
CA GLY A 87 21.92 7.86 -1.88
C GLY A 87 22.11 6.94 -3.10
N SER A 88 21.50 5.76 -3.03
CA SER A 88 21.60 4.68 -4.03
C SER A 88 20.87 5.05 -5.33
N PRO A 89 21.53 5.03 -6.51
CA PRO A 89 20.85 5.20 -7.80
C PRO A 89 19.74 4.17 -8.05
N ALA A 90 19.92 2.94 -7.55
CA ALA A 90 18.93 1.87 -7.70
C ALA A 90 17.66 2.17 -6.88
N ASN A 91 17.81 2.59 -5.62
CA ASN A 91 16.65 2.98 -4.81
C ASN A 91 15.95 4.23 -5.36
N ARG A 92 16.72 5.18 -5.92
CA ARG A 92 16.15 6.35 -6.60
C ARG A 92 15.30 5.96 -7.80
N ARG A 93 15.79 5.02 -8.61
CA ARG A 93 15.06 4.49 -9.76
C ARG A 93 13.78 3.80 -9.31
N LEU A 94 13.90 2.83 -8.39
CA LEU A 94 12.77 2.08 -7.84
C LEU A 94 11.66 3.00 -7.32
N ILE A 95 12.01 3.95 -6.43
CA ILE A 95 10.98 4.81 -5.84
C ILE A 95 10.33 5.73 -6.89
N ASN A 96 11.09 6.24 -7.85
CA ASN A 96 10.50 7.08 -8.90
C ASN A 96 9.66 6.27 -9.91
N GLU A 97 9.98 4.99 -10.15
CA GLU A 97 9.14 4.08 -10.94
C GLU A 97 7.82 3.84 -10.22
N ILE A 98 7.85 3.48 -8.94
CA ILE A 98 6.61 3.30 -8.15
C ILE A 98 5.81 4.61 -8.08
N VAL A 99 6.46 5.77 -7.96
CA VAL A 99 5.76 7.06 -8.01
C VAL A 99 5.08 7.29 -9.37
N LEU A 100 5.74 6.96 -10.47
CA LEU A 100 5.13 7.06 -11.81
C LEU A 100 3.87 6.19 -11.90
N GLU A 101 3.93 4.99 -11.34
CA GLU A 101 2.86 4.00 -11.41
C GLU A 101 1.71 4.27 -10.44
N GLU A 102 1.97 4.86 -9.27
CA GLU A 102 0.97 5.03 -8.21
C GLU A 102 0.37 6.44 -8.18
N GLU A 103 1.18 7.48 -8.42
CA GLU A 103 0.75 8.88 -8.39
C GLU A 103 0.24 9.37 -9.75
N THR A 104 0.76 8.81 -10.84
CA THR A 104 0.53 9.31 -12.19
C THR A 104 0.36 8.18 -13.22
N ASP A 105 -0.38 7.13 -12.84
CA ASP A 105 -0.81 6.08 -13.77
C ASP A 105 -1.75 6.64 -14.84
N VAL A 106 -2.35 5.75 -15.62
CA VAL A 106 -3.39 6.08 -16.59
C VAL A 106 -4.72 5.40 -16.24
N ASP A 107 -5.82 6.02 -16.63
CA ASP A 107 -7.16 5.41 -16.59
C ASP A 107 -7.42 4.56 -17.85
N PRO A 108 -8.57 3.85 -17.97
CA PRO A 108 -8.88 3.03 -19.15
C PRO A 108 -8.85 3.80 -20.48
N GLU A 109 -9.09 5.11 -20.44
CA GLU A 109 -9.05 6.02 -21.58
C GLU A 109 -7.64 6.56 -21.88
N GLY A 110 -6.66 6.26 -21.03
CA GLY A 110 -5.27 6.70 -21.15
C GLY A 110 -4.99 8.07 -20.56
N ASN A 111 -5.91 8.64 -19.77
CA ASN A 111 -5.72 9.92 -19.10
C ASN A 111 -4.94 9.75 -17.78
N PRO A 112 -4.05 10.68 -17.41
CA PRO A 112 -3.31 10.59 -16.15
C PRO A 112 -4.22 10.57 -14.91
N ILE A 113 -3.93 9.67 -13.98
CA ILE A 113 -4.67 9.49 -12.72
C ILE A 113 -3.80 8.79 -11.67
N SER A 114 -4.01 9.07 -10.39
CA SER A 114 -3.41 8.27 -9.32
C SER A 114 -4.22 7.01 -8.99
N HIS A 115 -3.58 6.00 -8.40
CA HIS A 115 -4.27 4.80 -7.90
C HIS A 115 -5.31 5.12 -6.83
N PHE A 116 -5.02 6.12 -5.99
CA PHE A 116 -5.99 6.64 -5.03
C PHE A 116 -7.23 7.21 -5.72
N GLU A 117 -7.06 8.04 -6.75
CA GLU A 117 -8.19 8.62 -7.50
C GLU A 117 -8.97 7.57 -8.28
N LEU A 118 -8.30 6.54 -8.83
CA LEU A 118 -8.95 5.38 -9.43
C LEU A 118 -9.81 4.64 -8.41
N TYR A 119 -9.31 4.42 -7.19
CA TYR A 119 -10.07 3.76 -6.13
C TYR A 119 -11.28 4.59 -5.71
N VAL A 120 -11.14 5.92 -5.56
CA VAL A 120 -12.27 6.81 -5.26
C VAL A 120 -13.32 6.78 -6.38
N ARG A 121 -12.91 6.83 -7.66
CA ARG A 121 -13.84 6.69 -8.79
C ARG A 121 -14.59 5.35 -8.73
N ALA A 122 -13.89 4.26 -8.44
CA ALA A 122 -14.50 2.94 -8.24
C ALA A 122 -15.49 2.91 -7.06
N MET A 123 -15.20 3.62 -5.97
CA MET A 123 -16.13 3.77 -4.84
C MET A 123 -17.41 4.50 -5.28
N GLU A 124 -17.26 5.59 -6.02
CA GLU A 124 -18.40 6.39 -6.51
C GLU A 124 -19.27 5.58 -7.49
N GLU A 125 -18.67 4.85 -8.42
CA GLU A 125 -19.37 3.96 -9.36
C GLU A 125 -20.23 2.92 -8.65
N CYS A 126 -19.68 2.31 -7.60
CA CYS A 126 -20.40 1.29 -6.85
C CYS A 126 -21.33 1.87 -5.77
N GLY A 127 -21.25 3.17 -5.48
CA GLY A 127 -22.08 3.87 -4.49
C GLY A 127 -21.60 3.71 -3.04
N ALA A 128 -20.31 3.50 -2.82
CA ALA A 128 -19.66 3.54 -1.51
C ALA A 128 -19.51 5.00 -1.01
N ASP A 129 -19.55 5.20 0.31
CA ASP A 129 -19.43 6.53 0.91
C ASP A 129 -17.99 7.05 0.93
N THR A 130 -17.69 8.07 0.13
CA THR A 130 -16.37 8.71 0.06
C THR A 130 -16.25 9.95 0.95
N ARG A 131 -17.30 10.36 1.68
CA ARG A 131 -17.32 11.63 2.42
C ARG A 131 -16.19 11.72 3.45
N LEU A 132 -15.96 10.67 4.24
CA LEU A 132 -14.99 10.69 5.32
C LEU A 132 -13.55 10.82 4.82
N ILE A 133 -13.20 10.20 3.69
CA ILE A 133 -11.86 10.37 3.10
C ILE A 133 -11.68 11.77 2.52
N HIS A 134 -12.71 12.34 1.89
CA HIS A 134 -12.65 13.72 1.40
C HIS A 134 -12.56 14.74 2.55
N GLU A 135 -13.29 14.53 3.65
CA GLU A 135 -13.19 15.37 4.85
C GLU A 135 -11.77 15.30 5.46
N LEU A 136 -11.18 14.10 5.54
CA LEU A 136 -9.79 13.91 5.99
C LEU A 136 -8.81 14.71 5.12
N LEU A 137 -8.89 14.54 3.79
CA LEU A 137 -8.03 15.23 2.83
C LEU A 137 -8.19 16.74 2.89
N ALA A 138 -9.43 17.24 2.94
CA ALA A 138 -9.71 18.66 3.08
C ALA A 138 -9.08 19.20 4.36
N GLY A 139 -9.19 18.49 5.48
CA GLY A 139 -8.54 18.88 6.74
C GLY A 139 -7.03 19.03 6.61
N VAL A 140 -6.37 18.04 6.00
CA VAL A 140 -4.91 18.06 5.76
C VAL A 140 -4.52 19.21 4.83
N GLN A 141 -5.26 19.44 3.74
CA GLN A 141 -5.03 20.55 2.81
C GLN A 141 -5.15 21.93 3.49
N HIS A 142 -6.02 22.06 4.49
CA HIS A 142 -6.15 23.28 5.30
C HIS A 142 -5.11 23.36 6.45
N GLY A 143 -4.08 22.51 6.43
CA GLY A 143 -2.96 22.54 7.36
C GLY A 143 -3.25 21.92 8.73
N LYS A 144 -4.35 21.16 8.89
CA LYS A 144 -4.61 20.44 10.14
C LYS A 144 -3.68 19.21 10.23
N SER A 145 -3.21 18.93 11.44
CA SER A 145 -2.44 17.71 11.71
C SER A 145 -3.30 16.47 11.44
N ILE A 146 -2.68 15.44 10.85
CA ILE A 146 -3.33 14.16 10.58
C ILE A 146 -3.89 13.53 11.86
N PHE A 147 -3.15 13.57 12.97
CA PHE A 147 -3.59 13.00 14.25
C PHE A 147 -4.86 13.70 14.77
N THR A 148 -4.92 15.04 14.64
CA THR A 148 -6.12 15.80 14.98
C THR A 148 -7.30 15.41 14.07
N GLN A 149 -7.08 15.20 12.78
CA GLN A 149 -8.14 14.74 11.89
C GLN A 149 -8.69 13.36 12.28
N LEU A 150 -7.80 12.40 12.54
CA LEU A 150 -8.19 11.07 13.00
C LEU A 150 -8.96 11.11 14.31
N GLU A 151 -8.66 12.04 15.22
CA GLU A 151 -9.44 12.22 16.45
C GLU A 151 -10.83 12.81 16.17
N THR A 152 -10.93 13.83 15.30
CA THR A 152 -12.18 14.57 15.06
C THR A 152 -13.18 13.86 14.16
N LEU A 153 -12.72 13.08 13.18
CA LEU A 153 -13.60 12.38 12.26
C LEU A 153 -14.23 11.17 12.93
N SER A 154 -15.46 10.85 12.55
CA SER A 154 -16.19 9.67 13.05
C SER A 154 -15.75 8.39 12.33
N LEU A 155 -14.43 8.15 12.27
CA LEU A 155 -13.85 6.93 11.71
C LEU A 155 -13.96 5.76 12.70
N PRO A 156 -14.08 4.53 12.21
CA PRO A 156 -13.94 3.33 13.02
C PRO A 156 -12.57 3.29 13.74
N GLY A 157 -12.55 2.79 14.97
CA GLY A 157 -11.34 2.75 15.80
C GLY A 157 -10.17 2.02 15.12
N HIS A 158 -10.46 0.87 14.52
CA HIS A 158 -9.45 0.07 13.81
C HIS A 158 -8.82 0.80 12.62
N THR A 159 -9.60 1.60 11.88
CA THR A 159 -9.10 2.45 10.79
C THR A 159 -8.24 3.58 11.35
N LYS A 160 -8.66 4.24 12.43
CA LYS A 160 -7.87 5.29 13.09
C LYS A 160 -6.53 4.77 13.58
N GLU A 161 -6.53 3.61 14.23
CA GLU A 161 -5.32 2.98 14.78
C GLU A 161 -4.36 2.58 13.66
N PHE A 162 -4.86 2.00 12.57
CA PHE A 162 -4.06 1.64 11.40
C PHE A 162 -3.36 2.85 10.78
N VAL A 163 -4.11 3.90 10.45
CA VAL A 163 -3.54 5.12 9.87
C VAL A 163 -2.60 5.82 10.87
N THR A 164 -2.97 5.86 12.15
CA THR A 164 -2.13 6.43 13.22
C THR A 164 -0.78 5.71 13.28
N HIS A 165 -0.75 4.39 13.14
CA HIS A 165 0.49 3.62 13.11
C HIS A 165 1.37 4.03 11.93
N THR A 166 0.81 4.08 10.70
CA THR A 166 1.53 4.53 9.49
C THR A 166 2.18 5.89 9.69
N PHE A 167 1.42 6.88 10.19
CA PHE A 167 1.96 8.24 10.38
C PHE A 167 2.94 8.36 11.55
N LYS A 168 2.85 7.51 12.59
CA LYS A 168 3.89 7.42 13.63
C LYS A 168 5.20 6.87 13.06
N THR A 169 5.13 5.88 12.18
CA THR A 169 6.30 5.32 11.49
C THR A 169 6.95 6.35 10.58
N ILE A 170 6.16 7.13 9.84
CA ILE A 170 6.65 8.26 9.04
C ILE A 170 7.30 9.34 9.93
N GLN A 171 6.63 9.75 11.02
CA GLN A 171 7.13 10.80 11.91
C GLN A 171 8.44 10.43 12.60
N ALA A 172 8.68 9.14 12.88
CA ALA A 172 9.94 8.66 13.42
C ALA A 172 11.15 8.93 12.50
N SER A 173 10.93 9.21 11.21
CA SER A 173 11.97 9.64 10.24
C SER A 173 13.14 8.65 10.11
N GLN A 174 12.88 7.36 10.32
CA GLN A 174 13.84 6.27 10.21
C GLN A 174 13.62 5.52 8.88
N PRO A 175 14.44 5.76 7.84
CA PRO A 175 14.13 5.29 6.48
C PRO A 175 14.08 3.77 6.36
N HIS A 176 14.88 3.02 7.13
CA HIS A 176 14.85 1.55 7.13
C HIS A 176 13.54 1.00 7.72
N ARG A 177 12.95 1.66 8.72
CA ARG A 177 11.62 1.28 9.26
C ARG A 177 10.50 1.63 8.28
N ILE A 178 10.54 2.83 7.69
CA ILE A 178 9.56 3.22 6.66
C ILE A 178 9.63 2.24 5.49
N ALA A 179 10.83 1.86 5.05
CA ALA A 179 11.03 0.86 4.01
C ALA A 179 10.48 -0.51 4.42
N ALA A 180 10.71 -0.97 5.66
CA ALA A 180 10.14 -2.23 6.15
C ALA A 180 8.59 -2.20 6.18
N SER A 181 8.00 -1.08 6.63
CA SER A 181 6.55 -0.88 6.61
C SER A 181 5.99 -0.91 5.18
N PHE A 182 6.64 -0.21 4.25
CA PHE A 182 6.30 -0.18 2.84
C PHE A 182 6.40 -1.56 2.17
N THR A 183 7.51 -2.28 2.40
CA THR A 183 7.79 -3.57 1.74
C THR A 183 6.97 -4.73 2.31
N PHE A 184 6.81 -4.81 3.63
CA PHE A 184 6.23 -5.99 4.28
C PHE A 184 4.86 -5.75 4.92
N GLY A 185 4.51 -4.49 5.16
CA GLY A 185 3.23 -4.10 5.77
C GLY A 185 2.08 -3.94 4.79
N ARG A 186 2.38 -3.99 3.48
CA ARG A 186 1.45 -3.74 2.38
C ARG A 186 1.54 -4.81 1.29
N GLU A 187 2.13 -5.96 1.62
CA GLU A 187 2.15 -7.17 0.79
C GLU A 187 0.72 -7.77 0.77
N ASP A 188 -0.24 -7.04 0.19
CA ASP A 188 -1.62 -7.50 0.03
C ASP A 188 -1.63 -8.46 -1.16
N VAL A 189 -1.51 -9.75 -0.88
CA VAL A 189 -1.83 -10.79 -1.86
C VAL A 189 -3.34 -10.80 -2.02
N ILE A 190 -3.84 -10.04 -2.99
CA ILE A 190 -5.24 -10.08 -3.38
C ILE A 190 -5.55 -11.50 -3.88
N PRO A 191 -6.40 -12.29 -3.18
CA PRO A 191 -6.65 -13.65 -3.59
C PRO A 191 -7.41 -13.70 -4.92
N ASP A 192 -7.11 -14.69 -5.76
CA ASP A 192 -7.80 -14.88 -7.05
C ASP A 192 -9.32 -15.04 -6.88
N MET A 193 -9.76 -15.62 -5.76
CA MET A 193 -11.18 -15.72 -5.42
C MET A 193 -11.86 -14.35 -5.32
N PHE A 194 -11.22 -13.37 -4.70
CA PHE A 194 -11.76 -12.02 -4.58
C PHE A 194 -11.90 -11.37 -5.96
N ARG A 195 -10.92 -11.59 -6.84
CA ARG A 195 -10.99 -11.11 -8.23
C ARG A 195 -12.15 -11.75 -9.00
N CYS A 196 -12.33 -13.07 -8.87
CA CYS A 196 -13.48 -13.77 -9.45
C CYS A 196 -14.80 -13.19 -8.95
N LEU A 197 -14.92 -12.93 -7.64
CA LEU A 197 -16.10 -12.28 -7.05
C LEU A 197 -16.36 -10.90 -7.66
N ILE A 198 -15.33 -10.06 -7.83
CA ILE A 198 -15.48 -8.73 -8.46
C ILE A 198 -15.95 -8.88 -9.92
N GLY A 199 -15.37 -9.81 -10.67
CA GLY A 199 -15.82 -10.11 -12.03
C GLY A 199 -17.27 -10.58 -12.08
N ASP A 200 -17.69 -11.42 -11.12
CA ASP A 200 -19.07 -11.91 -11.00
C ASP A 200 -20.04 -10.79 -10.61
N LEU A 201 -19.65 -9.91 -9.70
CA LEU A 201 -20.43 -8.73 -9.32
C LEU A 201 -20.55 -7.77 -10.51
N ASN A 202 -19.48 -7.52 -11.26
CA ASN A 202 -19.53 -6.64 -12.42
C ASN A 202 -20.44 -7.20 -13.52
N ARG A 203 -20.44 -8.52 -13.73
CA ARG A 203 -21.40 -9.16 -14.65
C ARG A 203 -22.86 -9.06 -14.17
N ARG A 204 -23.10 -9.11 -12.86
CA ARG A 204 -24.45 -8.96 -12.27
C ARG A 204 -24.93 -7.50 -12.28
N TYR A 205 -24.00 -6.54 -12.16
CA TYR A 205 -24.27 -5.11 -12.13
C TYR A 205 -23.37 -4.36 -13.14
N PRO A 206 -23.64 -4.48 -14.45
CA PRO A 206 -22.78 -3.90 -15.48
C PRO A 206 -22.59 -2.39 -15.29
N GLY A 207 -21.35 -1.90 -15.46
CA GLY A 207 -21.00 -0.48 -15.32
C GLY A 207 -20.88 0.01 -13.88
N THR A 208 -20.98 -0.87 -12.88
CA THR A 208 -20.92 -0.50 -11.45
C THR A 208 -19.54 -0.76 -10.84
N LEU A 209 -18.71 -1.59 -11.49
CA LEU A 209 -17.40 -2.01 -10.99
C LEU A 209 -16.32 -2.00 -12.07
N ASP A 210 -16.54 -1.33 -13.20
CA ASP A 210 -15.60 -1.32 -14.34
C ASP A 210 -14.27 -0.69 -13.93
N THR A 211 -14.29 0.47 -13.25
CA THR A 211 -13.05 1.10 -12.74
C THR A 211 -12.41 0.26 -11.65
N PHE A 212 -13.20 -0.41 -10.79
CA PHE A 212 -12.63 -1.27 -9.76
C PHE A 212 -11.94 -2.49 -10.37
N GLN A 213 -12.53 -3.11 -11.39
CA GLN A 213 -11.91 -4.21 -12.11
C GLN A 213 -10.61 -3.76 -12.77
N TYR A 214 -10.61 -2.59 -13.42
CA TYR A 214 -9.41 -2.00 -13.98
C TYR A 214 -8.32 -1.77 -12.92
N TYR A 215 -8.66 -1.16 -11.78
CA TYR A 215 -7.75 -0.93 -10.66
C TYR A 215 -7.08 -2.25 -10.20
N MET A 216 -7.85 -3.32 -10.09
CA MET A 216 -7.37 -4.64 -9.67
C MET A 216 -6.46 -5.28 -10.72
N ASP A 217 -6.78 -5.12 -12.01
CA ASP A 217 -5.94 -5.60 -13.11
C ASP A 217 -4.61 -4.83 -13.17
N ARG A 218 -4.61 -3.53 -12.87
CA ARG A 218 -3.38 -2.72 -12.75
C ARG A 218 -2.47 -3.24 -11.64
N HIS A 219 -3.01 -3.64 -10.49
CA HIS A 219 -2.21 -4.24 -9.41
C HIS A 219 -1.60 -5.60 -9.77
N ILE A 220 -2.08 -6.28 -10.82
CA ILE A 220 -1.44 -7.49 -11.36
C ILE A 220 -0.32 -7.13 -12.35
N GLN A 221 -0.59 -6.13 -13.19
CA GLN A 221 0.31 -5.72 -14.26
C GLN A 221 1.51 -4.90 -13.76
N LEU A 222 1.32 -4.15 -12.69
CA LEU A 222 2.37 -3.51 -11.92
C LEU A 222 3.10 -4.63 -11.17
N ASP A 223 4.19 -5.07 -11.79
CA ASP A 223 4.82 -6.37 -11.63
C ASP A 223 5.36 -6.59 -10.20
N ASP A 224 4.59 -7.30 -9.36
CA ASP A 224 5.01 -7.77 -8.03
C ASP A 224 6.34 -8.54 -8.10
N GLU A 225 6.64 -9.20 -9.23
CA GLU A 225 7.87 -9.96 -9.42
C GLU A 225 9.11 -9.07 -9.59
N VAL A 226 8.93 -7.81 -10.00
CA VAL A 226 10.03 -6.83 -10.17
C VAL A 226 10.17 -5.95 -8.93
N HIS A 227 9.07 -5.38 -8.42
CA HIS A 227 9.16 -4.45 -7.30
C HIS A 227 9.44 -5.14 -5.97
N SER A 228 8.91 -6.34 -5.72
CA SER A 228 9.13 -7.02 -4.44
C SER A 228 10.62 -7.33 -4.17
N PRO A 229 11.39 -7.93 -5.11
CA PRO A 229 12.81 -8.14 -4.89
C PRO A 229 13.61 -6.84 -4.74
N LEU A 230 13.26 -5.81 -5.49
CA LEU A 230 13.91 -4.50 -5.40
C LEU A 230 13.61 -3.79 -4.07
N ALA A 231 12.38 -3.90 -3.56
CA ALA A 231 11.97 -3.37 -2.27
C ALA A 231 12.69 -4.08 -1.11
N MET A 232 12.81 -5.41 -1.16
CA MET A 232 13.62 -6.17 -0.19
C MET A 232 15.09 -5.76 -0.24
N LYS A 233 15.62 -5.52 -1.43
CA LYS A 233 16.98 -5.00 -1.59
C LYS A 233 17.14 -3.59 -1.01
N MET A 234 16.17 -2.71 -1.21
CA MET A 234 16.16 -1.38 -0.60
C MET A 234 16.21 -1.48 0.94
N VAL A 235 15.42 -2.37 1.56
CA VAL A 235 15.50 -2.62 3.01
C VAL A 235 16.91 -3.07 3.40
N ALA A 236 17.49 -4.02 2.66
CA ALA A 236 18.84 -4.51 2.95
C ALA A 236 19.91 -3.42 2.85
N GLU A 237 19.85 -2.56 1.84
CA GLU A 237 20.77 -1.42 1.67
C GLU A 237 20.63 -0.40 2.80
N LEU A 238 19.42 -0.12 3.27
CA LEU A 238 19.17 0.84 4.35
C LEU A 238 19.61 0.32 5.72
N CYS A 239 19.50 -1.00 5.94
CA CYS A 239 20.01 -1.67 7.13
C CYS A 239 21.53 -1.81 7.11
N GLY A 240 22.14 -2.15 5.97
CA GLY A 240 23.56 -2.50 5.90
C GLY A 240 23.88 -3.65 6.86
N GLU A 241 25.05 -3.59 7.50
CA GLU A 241 25.47 -4.57 8.51
C GLU A 241 24.96 -4.27 9.94
N ASP A 242 24.16 -3.22 10.10
CA ASP A 242 23.67 -2.77 11.40
C ASP A 242 22.56 -3.69 11.94
N LYS A 243 22.91 -4.50 12.95
CA LYS A 243 21.98 -5.44 13.60
C LYS A 243 20.79 -4.73 14.26
N HIS A 244 20.97 -3.50 14.75
CA HIS A 244 19.89 -2.76 15.39
C HIS A 244 18.83 -2.36 14.36
N LYS A 245 19.24 -1.86 13.18
CA LYS A 245 18.31 -1.54 12.10
C LYS A 245 17.53 -2.76 11.62
N TRP A 246 18.19 -3.91 11.48
CA TRP A 246 17.51 -5.16 11.12
C TRP A 246 16.43 -5.56 12.14
N GLU A 247 16.70 -5.37 13.44
CA GLU A 247 15.73 -5.64 14.49
C GLU A 247 14.58 -4.63 14.50
N GLU A 248 14.87 -3.33 14.29
CA GLU A 248 13.84 -2.30 14.11
C GLU A 248 12.95 -2.59 12.90
N CYS A 249 13.52 -3.03 11.76
CA CYS A 249 12.76 -3.45 10.59
C CYS A 249 11.86 -4.65 10.89
N ARG A 250 12.36 -5.65 11.64
CA ARG A 250 11.57 -6.81 12.07
C ARG A 250 10.38 -6.37 12.92
N GLN A 251 10.62 -5.55 13.93
CA GLN A 251 9.57 -5.05 14.83
C GLN A 251 8.53 -4.24 14.07
N GLU A 252 8.97 -3.37 13.16
CA GLU A 252 8.08 -2.56 12.33
C GLU A 252 7.23 -3.42 11.38
N ALA A 253 7.85 -4.36 10.66
CA ALA A 253 7.14 -5.24 9.74
C ALA A 253 6.11 -6.12 10.47
N VAL A 254 6.47 -6.67 11.64
CA VAL A 254 5.54 -7.42 12.49
C VAL A 254 4.39 -6.54 12.97
N ALA A 255 4.67 -5.31 13.41
CA ALA A 255 3.64 -4.38 13.85
C ALA A 255 2.67 -4.01 12.71
N CYS A 256 3.20 -3.76 11.51
CA CYS A 256 2.39 -3.45 10.33
C CYS A 256 1.45 -4.61 9.96
N GLN A 257 1.92 -5.85 9.95
CA GLN A 257 1.08 -7.01 9.65
C GLN A 257 0.01 -7.25 10.72
N LYS A 258 0.33 -7.00 11.99
CA LYS A 258 -0.67 -7.02 13.07
C LYS A 258 -1.71 -5.91 12.92
N MET A 259 -1.29 -4.71 12.54
CA MET A 259 -2.24 -3.62 12.27
C MET A 259 -3.12 -3.92 11.06
N ARG A 260 -2.59 -4.58 10.04
CA ARG A 260 -3.37 -5.04 8.90
C ARG A 260 -4.43 -6.06 9.32
N LEU A 261 -4.06 -7.08 10.10
CA LEU A 261 -5.01 -8.03 10.67
C LEU A 261 -6.08 -7.31 11.49
N HIS A 262 -5.68 -6.36 12.34
CA HIS A 262 -6.62 -5.58 13.15
C HIS A 262 -7.62 -4.76 12.30
N LEU A 263 -7.13 -4.13 11.22
CA LEU A 263 -7.98 -3.45 10.25
C LEU A 263 -8.96 -4.46 9.62
N TRP A 264 -8.48 -5.61 9.18
CA TRP A 264 -9.31 -6.63 8.53
C TRP A 264 -10.34 -7.26 9.46
N ASP A 265 -9.99 -7.53 10.72
CA ASP A 265 -10.93 -7.96 11.76
C ASP A 265 -12.06 -6.93 11.93
N GLY A 266 -11.71 -5.64 11.93
CA GLY A 266 -12.65 -4.53 12.05
C GLY A 266 -13.59 -4.40 10.86
N ILE A 267 -13.07 -4.55 9.63
CA ILE A 267 -13.87 -4.56 8.41
C ILE A 267 -14.81 -5.76 8.41
N LEU A 268 -14.30 -6.95 8.71
CA LEU A 268 -15.10 -8.18 8.77
C LEU A 268 -16.24 -8.07 9.78
N ALA A 269 -15.99 -7.47 10.95
CA ALA A 269 -17.02 -7.22 11.96
C ALA A 269 -18.10 -6.21 11.49
N SER A 270 -17.77 -5.37 10.50
CA SER A 270 -18.67 -4.36 9.93
C SER A 270 -19.47 -4.88 8.72
N ILE A 271 -19.02 -5.98 8.11
CA ILE A 271 -19.74 -6.70 7.05
C ILE A 271 -20.90 -7.49 7.66
N ARG A 272 -22.06 -7.53 6.98
CA ARG A 272 -23.21 -8.29 7.47
C ARG A 272 -22.93 -9.78 7.31
N ARG A 273 -23.17 -10.55 8.36
CA ARG A 273 -23.12 -12.02 8.26
C ARG A 273 -24.34 -12.50 7.47
N HIS A 274 -24.10 -13.17 6.34
CA HIS A 274 -25.10 -13.90 5.56
C HIS A 274 -25.31 -15.31 6.12
#